data_AF-A0A0C3E7S3-F1
#
_entry.id   AF-A0A0C3E7S3-F1
#
_cell.length_a   1.000
_cell.length_b   1.000
_cell.length_c   1.000
_cell.angle_alpha   90.00
_cell.angle_beta   90.00
_cell.angle_gamma   90.00
#
_symmetry.space_group_name_H-M   'P 1'
#
loop_
_entity.id
_entity.type
_entity.pdbx_description
1 polymer ?
#
loop_
_entity_poly.entity_id
_entity_poly.type
_entity_poly.pdbx_seq_one_letter_code
_entity_poly.pdbx_strand_id
1 'polypeptide(L)'
;MNNNNFLKMVQMLALNRKLKNAKEALMPVEEAFAELDTRIPVQLCEVWAQQEKLALENRGMDPKAMDIFEVQLEKAPTKKSIEMDIISNQESDGLLCGATTWMARVLQAEESQIILAMDARHMQARATETQRLSIARQQDHLNAQLD
;
A
#
# COMPACT_ATOMS: atom_id res chain seq x y z
N MET A 1 8.11 -25.34 40.85
CA MET A 1 6.86 -26.02 40.47
C MET A 1 6.28 -25.37 39.21
N ASN A 2 6.39 -26.10 38.10
CA ASN A 2 5.63 -26.12 36.83
C ASN A 2 5.05 -24.84 36.16
N ASN A 3 5.92 -23.98 35.61
CA ASN A 3 5.55 -22.88 34.69
C ASN A 3 4.96 -23.39 33.34
N ASN A 4 5.25 -24.64 32.95
CA ASN A 4 4.78 -25.24 31.70
C ASN A 4 3.26 -25.48 31.67
N ASN A 5 2.64 -25.73 32.82
CA ASN A 5 1.20 -25.98 32.87
C ASN A 5 0.39 -24.69 32.68
N PHE A 6 0.89 -23.55 33.18
CA PHE A 6 0.26 -22.24 33.00
C PHE A 6 0.29 -21.81 31.53
N LEU A 7 1.45 -21.94 30.87
CA LEU A 7 1.58 -21.59 29.45
C LEU A 7 0.66 -22.43 28.56
N LYS A 8 0.57 -23.74 28.81
CA LYS A 8 -0.37 -24.64 28.11
C LYS A 8 -1.84 -24.22 28.32
N MET A 9 -2.21 -23.82 29.53
CA MET A 9 -3.58 -23.37 29.83
C MET A 9 -3.94 -22.09 29.07
N VAL A 10 -3.04 -21.10 29.06
CA VAL A 10 -3.23 -19.84 28.32
C VAL A 10 -3.31 -20.11 26.81
N GLN A 11 -2.46 -21.00 26.29
CA GLN A 11 -2.50 -21.41 24.89
C GLN A 11 -3.82 -22.10 24.51
N MET A 12 -4.35 -22.99 25.36
CA MET A 12 -5.65 -23.63 25.10
C MET A 12 -6.81 -22.62 25.06
N LEU A 13 -6.81 -21.63 25.96
CA LEU A 13 -7.81 -20.56 25.94
C LEU A 13 -7.70 -19.73 24.65
N ALA A 14 -6.47 -19.42 24.21
CA ALA A 14 -6.24 -18.73 22.94
C ALA A 14 -6.70 -19.57 21.74
N LEU A 15 -6.46 -20.88 21.73
CA LEU A 15 -6.92 -21.79 20.67
C LEU A 15 -8.44 -21.88 20.63
N ASN A 16 -9.11 -22.00 21.77
CA ASN A 16 -10.57 -22.00 21.84
C ASN A 16 -11.16 -20.70 21.30
N ARG A 17 -10.55 -19.56 21.64
CA ARG A 17 -10.95 -18.25 21.10
C ARG A 17 -10.72 -18.18 19.59
N LYS A 18 -9.56 -18.62 19.11
CA LYS A 18 -9.25 -18.66 17.67
C LYS A 18 -10.21 -19.56 16.90
N LEU A 19 -10.55 -20.73 17.44
CA LEU A 19 -11.51 -21.66 16.85
C LEU A 19 -12.91 -21.04 16.79
N LYS A 20 -13.35 -20.38 17.87
CA LYS A 20 -14.63 -19.68 17.89
C LYS A 20 -14.66 -18.58 16.82
N ASN A 21 -13.64 -17.74 16.79
CA ASN A 21 -13.52 -16.67 15.80
C ASN A 21 -13.50 -17.23 14.37
N ALA A 22 -12.77 -18.32 14.11
CA ALA A 22 -12.72 -18.95 12.79
C ALA A 22 -14.08 -19.50 12.37
N LYS A 23 -14.85 -20.08 13.29
CA LYS A 23 -16.22 -20.55 13.03
C LYS A 23 -17.18 -19.40 12.73
N GLU A 24 -17.10 -18.32 13.50
CA GLU A 24 -17.92 -17.12 13.29
C GLU A 24 -17.56 -16.41 11.99
N ALA A 25 -16.28 -16.43 11.61
CA ALA A 25 -15.79 -15.83 10.37
C ALA A 25 -15.98 -16.70 9.13
N LEU A 26 -16.43 -17.96 9.25
CA LEU A 26 -16.54 -18.88 8.11
C LEU A 26 -17.54 -18.36 7.07
N MET A 27 -18.79 -18.12 7.49
CA MET A 27 -19.86 -17.62 6.63
C MET A 27 -19.50 -16.31 5.89
N PRO A 28 -19.03 -15.24 6.56
CA PRO A 28 -18.68 -14.00 5.86
C PRO A 28 -17.48 -14.15 4.92
N VAL A 29 -16.55 -15.06 5.21
CA VAL A 29 -15.42 -15.34 4.31
C VAL A 29 -15.88 -16.09 3.06
N GLU A 30 -16.76 -17.08 3.21
CA GLU A 30 -17.35 -17.79 2.07
C GLU A 30 -18.17 -16.86 1.18
N GLU A 31 -18.96 -15.96 1.78
CA GLU A 31 -19.74 -14.95 1.06
C GLU A 31 -18.82 -13.96 0.31
N ALA A 32 -17.80 -13.42 0.98
CA ALA A 32 -16.83 -12.53 0.35
C ALA A 32 -16.05 -13.21 -0.78
N PHE A 33 -15.74 -14.49 -0.63
CA PHE A 33 -15.06 -15.27 -1.66
C PHE A 33 -15.97 -15.53 -2.86
N ALA A 34 -17.23 -15.91 -2.62
CA ALA A 34 -18.22 -16.07 -3.68
C ALA A 34 -18.48 -14.76 -4.43
N GLU A 35 -18.57 -13.63 -3.72
CA GLU A 35 -18.68 -12.31 -4.34
C GLU A 35 -17.48 -12.00 -5.24
N LEU A 36 -16.26 -12.29 -4.77
CA LEU A 36 -15.06 -12.13 -5.58
C LEU A 36 -15.12 -12.99 -6.85
N ASP A 37 -15.52 -14.24 -6.71
CA ASP A 37 -15.61 -15.20 -7.82
C ASP A 37 -16.63 -14.74 -8.89
N THR A 38 -17.76 -14.13 -8.49
CA THR A 38 -18.71 -13.55 -9.46
C THR A 38 -18.15 -12.40 -10.30
N ARG A 39 -17.11 -11.72 -9.81
CA ARG A 39 -16.47 -10.60 -10.52
C ARG A 39 -15.38 -11.06 -11.48
N ILE A 40 -14.95 -12.32 -11.39
CA ILE A 40 -13.87 -12.87 -12.20
C ILE A 40 -14.45 -13.56 -13.44
N PRO A 41 -13.95 -13.26 -14.66
CA PRO A 41 -14.36 -13.98 -15.85
C PRO A 41 -14.04 -15.48 -15.77
N VAL A 42 -15.01 -16.34 -16.07
CA VAL A 42 -14.86 -17.82 -16.03
C VAL A 42 -13.64 -18.32 -16.81
N GLN A 43 -13.35 -17.69 -17.95
CA GLN A 43 -12.17 -18.01 -18.78
C GLN A 43 -10.85 -17.83 -18.03
N LEU A 44 -10.77 -16.82 -17.15
CA LEU A 44 -9.58 -16.57 -16.36
C LEU A 44 -9.41 -17.63 -15.27
N CYS A 45 -10.51 -18.06 -14.64
CA CYS A 45 -10.49 -19.14 -13.66
C CYS A 45 -9.99 -20.46 -14.28
N GLU A 46 -10.41 -20.77 -15.50
CA GLU A 46 -9.94 -21.96 -16.24
C GLU A 46 -8.43 -21.90 -16.52
N VAL A 47 -7.92 -20.74 -16.94
CA VAL A 47 -6.49 -20.52 -17.18
C VAL A 47 -5.69 -20.70 -15.88
N TRP A 48 -6.16 -20.11 -14.78
CA TRP A 48 -5.49 -20.24 -13.47
C TRP A 48 -5.49 -21.68 -12.97
N ALA A 49 -6.60 -22.41 -13.11
CA ALA A 49 -6.66 -23.82 -12.74
C ALA A 49 -5.69 -24.69 -13.56
N GLN A 50 -5.51 -24.38 -14.85
CA GLN A 50 -4.51 -25.06 -15.69
C GLN A 50 -3.08 -24.72 -15.27
N GLN A 51 -2.79 -23.44 -14.98
CA GLN A 51 -1.48 -22.99 -14.51
C GLN A 51 -1.12 -23.64 -13.17
N GLU A 52 -2.06 -23.69 -12.23
CA GLU A 52 -1.89 -24.37 -10.94
C GLU A 52 -1.54 -25.84 -11.12
N LYS A 53 -2.32 -26.55 -11.96
CA LYS A 53 -2.06 -27.98 -12.23
C LYS A 53 -0.65 -28.20 -12.79
N LEU A 54 -0.26 -27.40 -13.78
CA LEU A 54 1.07 -27.49 -14.39
C LEU A 54 2.19 -27.16 -13.41
N ALA A 55 2.00 -26.16 -12.55
CA ALA A 55 2.96 -25.81 -11.51
C ALA A 55 3.16 -26.95 -10.50
N LEU A 56 2.07 -27.55 -10.03
CA LEU A 56 2.09 -28.65 -9.07
C LEU A 56 2.73 -29.91 -9.65
N GLU A 57 2.50 -30.21 -10.93
CA GLU A 57 3.14 -31.34 -11.62
C GLU A 57 4.65 -31.12 -11.80
N ASN A 58 5.06 -29.88 -12.12
CA ASN A 58 6.46 -29.56 -12.42
C ASN A 58 7.29 -29.16 -11.19
N ARG A 59 6.69 -28.98 -10.01
CA ARG A 59 7.37 -28.51 -8.78
C ARG A 59 8.63 -29.30 -8.39
N GLY A 60 8.68 -30.58 -8.76
CA GLY A 60 9.82 -31.46 -8.45
C GLY A 60 11.01 -31.30 -9.40
N MET A 61 10.75 -30.85 -10.63
CA MET A 61 11.75 -30.68 -11.68
C MET A 61 12.21 -29.23 -11.81
N ASP A 62 11.29 -28.28 -11.64
CA ASP A 62 11.57 -26.85 -11.62
C ASP A 62 10.92 -26.21 -10.38
N PRO A 63 11.70 -25.88 -9.35
CA PRO A 63 11.20 -25.17 -8.18
C PRO A 63 10.55 -23.82 -8.52
N LYS A 64 10.95 -23.16 -9.62
CA LYS A 64 10.37 -21.88 -10.06
C LYS A 64 8.97 -22.03 -10.61
N ALA A 65 8.52 -23.24 -10.92
CA ALA A 65 7.14 -23.48 -11.35
C ALA A 65 6.12 -23.05 -10.27
N MET A 66 6.53 -23.01 -9.00
CA MET A 66 5.70 -22.55 -7.88
C MET A 66 5.60 -21.01 -7.75
N ASP A 67 6.39 -20.25 -8.50
CA ASP A 67 6.39 -18.78 -8.45
C ASP A 67 5.05 -18.17 -8.92
N ILE A 68 4.16 -18.97 -9.54
CA ILE A 68 2.79 -18.56 -9.88
C ILE A 68 1.96 -18.12 -8.66
N PHE A 69 2.31 -18.59 -7.47
CA PHE A 69 1.65 -18.21 -6.22
C PHE A 69 2.26 -16.95 -5.60
N GLU A 70 3.38 -16.46 -6.14
CA GLU A 70 3.97 -15.21 -5.72
C GLU A 70 3.19 -14.04 -6.31
N VAL A 71 2.86 -13.07 -5.45
CA VAL A 71 2.18 -11.85 -5.90
C VAL A 71 3.22 -10.96 -6.59
N GLN A 72 3.29 -11.06 -7.91
CA GLN A 72 4.11 -10.19 -8.75
C GLN A 72 3.41 -8.82 -8.90
N LEU A 73 3.59 -7.95 -7.91
CA LEU A 73 3.20 -6.56 -8.05
C LEU A 73 4.26 -5.83 -8.88
N GLU A 74 3.86 -5.31 -10.03
CA GLU A 74 4.70 -4.33 -10.70
C GLU A 74 4.97 -3.17 -9.75
N LYS A 75 6.24 -2.81 -9.62
CA LYS A 75 6.62 -1.69 -8.78
C LYS A 75 5.96 -0.44 -9.34
N ALA A 76 5.06 0.15 -8.56
CA ALA A 76 4.41 1.40 -8.95
C ALA A 76 5.48 2.42 -9.37
N PRO A 77 5.25 3.16 -10.46
CA PRO A 77 6.21 4.14 -10.93
C PRO A 77 6.46 5.17 -9.83
N THR A 78 7.73 5.50 -9.63
CA THR A 78 8.09 6.51 -8.63
C THR A 78 7.65 7.91 -9.11
N LYS A 79 7.39 8.84 -8.18
CA LYS A 79 7.10 10.25 -8.51
C LYS A 79 8.08 10.82 -9.53
N LYS A 80 9.38 10.51 -9.37
CA LYS A 80 10.45 10.92 -10.31
C LYS A 80 10.30 10.31 -11.70
N SER A 81 9.89 9.04 -11.79
CA SER A 81 9.67 8.36 -13.06
C SER A 81 8.48 8.96 -13.82
N ILE A 82 7.41 9.28 -13.09
CA ILE A 82 6.23 9.94 -13.66
C ILE A 82 6.60 11.34 -14.15
N GLU A 83 7.32 12.11 -13.34
CA GLU A 83 7.78 13.45 -13.71
C GLU A 83 8.67 13.43 -14.96
N MET A 84 9.61 12.48 -15.03
CA MET A 84 10.47 12.30 -16.20
C MET A 84 9.67 11.99 -17.47
N ASP A 85 8.69 11.08 -17.37
CA ASP A 85 7.82 10.71 -18.49
C ASP A 85 7.00 11.90 -19.00
N ILE A 86 6.44 12.70 -18.10
CA ILE A 86 5.69 13.90 -18.48
C ILE A 86 6.61 14.95 -19.13
N ILE A 87 7.84 15.13 -18.64
CA ILE A 87 8.83 16.03 -19.25
C ILE A 87 9.23 15.54 -20.65
N SER A 88 9.53 14.25 -20.81
CA SER A 88 9.92 13.70 -22.11
C SER A 88 8.80 13.76 -23.14
N ASN A 89 7.56 13.55 -22.72
CA ASN A 89 6.40 13.67 -23.61
C ASN A 89 6.15 15.13 -24.03
N GLN A 90 6.62 16.11 -23.23
CA GLN A 90 6.49 17.54 -23.53
C GLN A 90 7.42 18.04 -24.64
N GLU A 91 8.62 17.46 -24.79
CA GLU A 91 9.58 17.87 -25.82
C GLU A 91 9.06 17.65 -27.25
N SER A 92 8.12 16.71 -27.43
CA SER A 92 7.50 16.44 -28.72
C SER A 92 6.49 17.49 -29.20
N ASP A 93 5.94 18.28 -28.27
CA ASP A 93 4.83 19.23 -28.56
C ASP A 93 5.30 20.70 -28.66
N GLY A 94 6.58 20.99 -28.39
CA GLY A 94 7.29 22.24 -28.67
C GLY A 94 6.80 23.53 -27.98
N LEU A 95 5.54 23.57 -27.52
CA LEU A 95 4.86 24.78 -27.03
C LEU A 95 4.83 24.88 -25.50
N LEU A 96 5.07 23.77 -24.79
CA LEU A 96 4.83 23.66 -23.35
C LEU A 96 6.10 23.47 -22.51
N CYS A 97 7.29 23.68 -23.07
CA CYS A 97 8.56 23.52 -22.37
C CYS A 97 8.56 24.33 -21.05
N GLY A 98 8.55 23.63 -19.91
CA GLY A 98 8.55 24.24 -18.57
C GLY A 98 7.19 24.29 -17.85
N ALA A 99 6.06 24.05 -18.55
CA ALA A 99 4.75 23.99 -17.90
C ALA A 99 4.61 22.80 -16.95
N THR A 100 5.16 21.62 -17.30
CA THR A 100 5.23 20.46 -16.41
C THR A 100 6.07 20.73 -15.18
N THR A 101 7.25 21.35 -15.34
CA THR A 101 8.11 21.71 -14.22
C THR A 101 7.43 22.72 -13.30
N TRP A 102 6.69 23.69 -13.86
CA TRP A 102 5.91 24.63 -13.09
C TRP A 102 4.76 23.94 -12.33
N MET A 103 3.99 23.08 -13.00
CA MET A 103 2.93 22.28 -12.36
C MET A 103 3.47 21.35 -11.27
N ALA A 104 4.60 20.69 -11.49
CA ALA A 104 5.26 19.84 -10.49
C ALA A 104 5.65 20.64 -9.24
N ARG A 105 6.16 21.87 -9.42
CA ARG A 105 6.46 22.79 -8.30
C ARG A 105 5.20 23.20 -7.54
N VAL A 106 4.13 23.55 -8.25
CA VAL A 106 2.85 23.92 -7.63
C VAL A 106 2.27 22.74 -6.82
N LEU A 107 2.26 21.54 -7.39
CA LEU A 107 1.79 20.33 -6.70
C LEU A 107 2.64 20.00 -5.47
N GLN A 108 3.96 20.20 -5.54
CA GLN A 108 4.84 20.00 -4.39
C GLN A 108 4.59 21.03 -3.28
N ALA A 109 4.32 22.28 -3.65
CA ALA A 109 3.94 23.31 -2.69
C ALA A 109 2.59 22.99 -2.02
N GLU A 110 1.60 22.55 -2.80
CA GLU A 110 0.28 22.13 -2.29
C GLU A 110 0.39 20.92 -1.36
N GLU A 111 1.15 19.89 -1.73
CA GLU A 111 1.45 18.72 -0.89
C GLU A 111 2.02 19.15 0.46
N SER A 112 2.99 20.08 0.44
CA SER A 112 3.62 20.59 1.65
C SER A 112 2.67 21.43 2.52
N GLN A 113 1.77 22.20 1.90
CA GLN A 113 0.72 22.94 2.61
C GLN A 113 -0.29 21.99 3.28
N ILE A 114 -0.68 20.90 2.61
CA ILE A 114 -1.58 19.88 3.16
C ILE A 114 -0.95 19.21 4.38
N ILE A 115 0.32 18.81 4.28
CA ILE A 115 1.07 18.19 5.40
C ILE A 115 1.14 19.15 6.58
N LEU A 116 1.50 20.42 6.34
CA LEU A 116 1.53 21.43 7.40
C LEU A 116 0.17 21.66 8.05
N ALA A 117 -0.90 21.70 7.27
CA ALA A 117 -2.26 21.84 7.79
C ALA A 117 -2.66 20.61 8.62
N MET A 118 -2.23 19.40 8.23
CA MET A 118 -2.41 18.19 9.03
C MET A 118 -1.64 18.26 10.35
N ASP A 119 -0.35 18.61 10.31
CA ASP A 119 0.49 18.73 11.50
C ASP A 119 -0.05 19.78 12.47
N ALA A 120 -0.48 20.94 11.96
CA ALA A 120 -1.11 21.98 12.75
C ALA A 120 -2.45 21.52 13.37
N ARG A 121 -3.24 20.70 12.67
CA ARG A 121 -4.48 20.12 13.22
C ARG A 121 -4.21 19.05 14.28
N HIS A 122 -3.16 18.26 14.12
CA HIS A 122 -2.74 17.24 15.10
C HIS A 122 -2.11 17.85 16.36
N MET A 123 -1.59 19.08 16.27
CA MET A 123 -1.12 19.87 17.39
C MET A 123 -2.30 20.42 18.23
N GLN A 124 -2.89 19.56 19.06
CA GLN A 124 -3.78 20.00 20.14
C GLN A 124 -3.01 20.89 21.13
N ALA A 125 -3.74 21.65 21.97
CA ALA A 125 -3.25 22.75 22.84
C ALA A 125 -1.97 22.52 23.69
N ARG A 126 -1.44 21.29 23.74
CA ARG A 126 -0.23 20.87 24.46
C ARG A 126 1.03 20.71 23.58
N ALA A 127 1.05 21.33 22.40
CA ALA A 127 2.25 21.37 21.54
C ALA A 127 3.48 21.94 22.27
N THR A 128 4.61 21.25 22.17
CA THR A 128 5.90 21.74 22.70
C THR A 128 6.44 22.89 21.87
N GLU A 129 7.21 23.78 22.50
CA GLU A 129 7.78 24.97 21.86
C GLU A 129 8.66 24.63 20.65
N THR A 130 9.34 23.48 20.70
CA THR A 130 10.12 22.92 19.60
C THR A 130 9.28 22.52 18.40
N GLN A 131 8.08 21.97 18.61
CA GLN A 131 7.15 21.61 17.53
C GLN A 131 6.51 22.85 16.89
N ARG A 132 6.23 23.89 17.68
CA ARG A 132 5.75 25.18 17.12
C ARG A 132 6.82 25.84 16.26
N LEU A 133 8.08 25.80 16.72
CA LEU A 133 9.21 26.33 15.97
C LEU A 133 9.48 25.57 14.67
N SER A 134 9.31 24.24 14.65
CA SER A 134 9.48 23.45 13.42
C SER A 134 8.41 23.78 12.38
N ILE A 135 7.15 23.95 12.79
CA ILE A 135 6.06 24.36 11.88
C ILE A 135 6.32 25.76 11.32
N ALA A 136 6.71 26.72 12.16
CA ALA A 136 7.02 28.08 11.71
C ALA A 136 8.15 28.10 10.67
N ARG A 137 9.23 27.33 10.89
CA ARG A 137 10.32 27.19 9.93
C ARG A 137 9.89 26.55 8.61
N GLN A 138 9.00 25.56 8.69
CA GLN A 138 8.48 24.89 7.51
C GLN A 138 7.49 25.77 6.73
N GLN A 139 6.75 26.66 7.40
CA GLN A 139 5.97 27.73 6.76
C GLN A 139 6.87 28.75 6.06
N ASP A 140 7.90 29.26 6.72
CA ASP A 140 8.85 30.22 6.13
C ASP A 140 9.53 29.65 4.88
N HIS A 141 9.92 28.37 4.93
CA HIS A 141 10.51 27.68 3.79
C HIS A 141 9.53 27.55 2.61
N LEU A 142 8.24 27.32 2.86
CA LEU A 142 7.25 27.26 1.78
C LEU A 142 6.98 28.61 1.15
N ASN A 143 6.95 29.68 1.95
CA ASN A 143 6.80 31.04 1.43
C ASN A 143 7.99 31.39 0.51
N ALA A 144 9.22 31.02 0.90
CA ALA A 144 10.41 31.23 0.08
C ALA A 144 10.46 30.39 -1.21
N GLN A 145 9.62 29.36 -1.36
CA GLN A 145 9.51 28.56 -2.59
C GLN A 145 8.45 29.08 -3.57
N LEU A 146 7.56 29.95 -3.11
CA LEU A 146 6.46 30.52 -3.89
C LEU A 146 6.77 31.95 -4.38
N ASP A 147 7.74 32.64 -3.77
CA ASP A 147 8.32 33.92 -4.22
C ASP A 147 9.35 33.74 -5.36
#